data_AF-A0A6G3QAL3-F1
#
_entry.id   AF-A0A6G3QAL3-F1
#
_cell.length_a   1.000
_cell.length_b   1.000
_cell.length_c   1.000
_cell.angle_alpha   90.00
_cell.angle_beta   90.00
_cell.angle_gamma   90.00
#
_symmetry.space_group_name_H-M   'P 1'
#
loop_
_entity.id
_entity.type
_entity.pdbx_description
1 polymer ?
#
loop_
_entity_poly.entity_id
_entity_poly.type
_entity_poly.pdbx_seq_one_letter_code
_entity_poly.pdbx_strand_id
1 'polypeptide(L)'
;MEAFGRDRFEDVVPAATDRPGRWQLRMDTTHPILFDHVFDHAPGMLLLEAARQAALAAARPRRTAVTGMNSVFVKYAELDAPCWLETERSVDGGKVRVVARQHDREIFSSTVPLSDAPVTSATPAAASAPVFV
;
A
#
# COMPACT_ATOMS: atom_id res chain seq x y z
N MET A 1 3.28 9.82 5.76
CA MET A 1 1.87 9.39 5.83
C MET A 1 1.18 9.59 4.50
N GLU A 2 1.06 10.84 4.05
CA GLU A 2 0.35 11.20 2.82
C GLU A 2 0.85 10.47 1.56
N ALA A 3 2.14 10.17 1.48
CA ALA A 3 2.75 9.45 0.35
C ALA A 3 2.13 8.06 0.08
N PHE A 4 1.56 7.40 1.10
CA PHE A 4 0.97 6.07 0.99
C PHE A 4 -0.56 6.07 0.97
N GLY A 5 -1.20 7.25 0.97
CA GLY A 5 -2.66 7.36 0.96
C GLY A 5 -3.35 6.87 2.24
N ARG A 6 -2.67 6.98 3.38
CA ARG A 6 -3.18 6.66 4.72
C ARG A 6 -2.89 7.79 5.69
N ASP A 7 -3.83 7.98 6.62
CA ASP A 7 -3.79 9.03 7.64
C ASP A 7 -3.35 8.51 9.02
N ARG A 8 -3.29 7.18 9.20
CA ARG A 8 -2.82 6.50 10.44
C ARG A 8 -1.58 5.65 10.17
N PHE A 9 -0.65 5.59 11.13
CA PHE A 9 0.67 5.02 10.90
C PHE A 9 0.58 3.49 10.89
N GLU A 10 -0.26 2.95 11.76
CA GLU A 10 -0.59 1.53 11.83
C GLU A 10 -1.18 0.99 10.52
N ASP A 11 -1.79 1.87 9.71
CA ASP A 11 -2.32 1.51 8.39
C ASP A 11 -1.26 1.54 7.28
N VAL A 12 -0.06 2.08 7.53
CA VAL A 12 1.01 2.16 6.51
C VAL A 12 1.85 0.90 6.56
N VAL A 13 1.67 0.04 5.55
CA VAL A 13 2.32 -1.28 5.49
C VAL A 13 3.65 -1.31 4.73
N PRO A 14 3.97 -0.41 3.77
CA PRO A 14 5.32 -0.27 3.24
C PRO A 14 6.18 0.66 4.12
N ALA A 15 7.35 0.20 4.55
CA ALA A 15 8.40 1.04 5.11
C ALA A 15 9.34 1.54 4.01
N ALA A 16 9.54 2.85 3.91
CA ALA A 16 10.51 3.42 2.97
C ALA A 16 11.93 2.95 3.27
N THR A 17 12.73 2.76 2.22
CA THR A 17 14.17 2.49 2.29
C THR A 17 14.97 3.70 1.78
N ASP A 18 16.29 3.59 1.76
CA ASP A 18 17.19 4.54 1.11
C ASP A 18 17.09 4.51 -0.43
N ARG A 19 16.43 3.50 -1.01
CA ARG A 19 16.29 3.33 -2.46
C ARG A 19 14.89 3.72 -2.96
N PRO A 20 14.77 4.65 -3.92
CA PRO A 20 13.51 4.93 -4.59
C PRO A 20 12.94 3.66 -5.24
N GLY A 21 11.62 3.47 -5.16
CA GLY A 21 10.99 2.30 -5.76
C GLY A 21 11.17 0.99 -4.98
N ARG A 22 11.75 1.04 -3.77
CA ARG A 22 11.93 -0.12 -2.89
C ARG A 22 11.43 0.15 -1.47
N TRP A 23 10.64 -0.77 -0.95
CA TRP A 23 10.08 -0.71 0.40
C TRP A 23 10.25 -2.05 1.11
N GLN A 24 10.29 -2.03 2.44
CA GLN A 24 10.15 -3.24 3.24
C GLN A 24 8.69 -3.41 3.64
N LEU A 25 8.15 -4.63 3.55
CA LEU A 25 6.84 -4.93 4.08
C LEU A 25 6.88 -4.90 5.61
N ARG A 26 6.06 -4.06 6.22
CA ARG A 26 5.82 -4.04 7.66
C ARG A 26 4.80 -5.12 7.99
N MET A 27 5.24 -6.06 8.81
CA MET A 27 4.42 -7.14 9.34
C MET A 27 4.18 -6.82 10.81
N ASP A 28 3.33 -5.84 11.08
CA ASP A 28 2.89 -5.55 12.45
C ASP A 28 1.82 -6.55 12.84
N THR A 29 2.25 -7.59 13.53
CA THR A 29 1.44 -8.74 13.92
C THR A 29 0.44 -8.41 15.04
N THR A 30 0.45 -7.19 15.56
CA THR A 30 -0.53 -6.71 16.53
C THR A 30 -1.78 -6.12 15.85
N HIS A 31 -1.79 -5.98 14.51
CA HIS A 31 -2.90 -5.38 13.77
C HIS A 31 -4.10 -6.33 13.62
N PRO A 32 -5.22 -6.10 14.34
CA PRO A 32 -6.27 -7.11 14.56
C PRO A 32 -7.08 -7.47 13.30
N ILE A 33 -7.06 -6.62 12.28
CA ILE A 33 -7.74 -6.86 10.99
C ILE A 33 -6.84 -7.58 9.98
N LEU A 34 -5.51 -7.44 10.13
CA LEU A 34 -4.54 -7.95 9.17
C LEU A 34 -3.86 -9.23 9.67
N PHE A 35 -4.16 -9.70 10.87
CA PHE A 35 -3.59 -10.92 11.46
C PHE A 35 -4.67 -11.60 12.32
N ASP A 36 -5.48 -12.48 11.73
CA ASP A 36 -6.59 -13.15 12.42
C ASP A 36 -6.34 -14.64 12.74
N HIS A 37 -5.16 -15.19 12.41
CA HIS A 37 -4.75 -16.58 12.69
C HIS A 37 -3.31 -16.69 13.21
N VAL A 38 -2.99 -17.78 13.92
CA VAL A 38 -1.68 -18.02 14.55
C VAL A 38 -0.59 -18.31 13.51
N PHE A 39 0.14 -17.26 13.11
CA PHE A 39 1.57 -17.19 12.76
C PHE A 39 2.20 -18.38 12.02
N ASP A 40 1.98 -18.49 10.71
CA ASP A 40 3.00 -19.06 9.82
C ASP A 40 3.40 -18.09 8.69
N HIS A 41 2.56 -17.16 8.25
CA HIS A 41 2.93 -16.20 7.20
C HIS A 41 2.07 -14.93 7.14
N ALA A 42 2.55 -13.93 6.38
CA ALA A 42 1.81 -12.71 6.07
C ALA A 42 0.55 -13.02 5.22
N PRO A 43 -0.64 -12.52 5.59
CA PRO A 43 -1.85 -12.84 4.86
C PRO A 43 -1.92 -12.14 3.51
N GLY A 44 -2.67 -12.74 2.58
CA GLY A 44 -2.83 -12.21 1.22
C GLY A 44 -3.38 -10.77 1.18
N MET A 45 -4.25 -10.42 2.13
CA MET A 45 -4.79 -9.05 2.24
C MET A 45 -3.72 -8.00 2.57
N LEU A 46 -2.73 -8.37 3.39
CA LEU A 46 -1.59 -7.49 3.68
C LEU A 46 -0.75 -7.24 2.42
N LEU A 47 -0.53 -8.27 1.59
CA LEU A 47 0.20 -8.13 0.33
C LEU A 47 -0.54 -7.26 -0.69
N LEU A 48 -1.87 -7.39 -0.78
CA LEU A 48 -2.70 -6.53 -1.64
C LEU A 48 -2.64 -5.07 -1.21
N GLU A 49 -2.77 -4.80 0.09
CA GLU A 49 -2.68 -3.42 0.58
C GLU A 49 -1.28 -2.83 0.39
N ALA A 50 -0.24 -3.64 0.58
CA ALA A 50 1.13 -3.24 0.31
C ALA A 50 1.35 -2.87 -1.16
N ALA A 51 0.79 -3.66 -2.09
CA ALA A 51 0.83 -3.36 -3.51
C ALA A 51 0.11 -2.05 -3.84
N ARG A 52 -1.08 -1.85 -3.28
CA ARG A 52 -1.87 -0.63 -3.46
C ARG A 52 -1.11 0.62 -2.99
N GLN A 53 -0.55 0.57 -1.79
CA GLN A 53 0.20 1.69 -1.20
C GLN A 53 1.51 1.96 -1.94
N ALA A 54 2.26 0.91 -2.32
CA ALA A 54 3.49 1.04 -3.10
C ALA A 54 3.23 1.64 -4.49
N ALA A 55 2.16 1.22 -5.16
CA ALA A 55 1.77 1.79 -6.46
C ALA A 55 1.41 3.28 -6.36
N LEU A 56 0.66 3.70 -5.34
CA LEU A 56 0.33 5.11 -5.11
C LEU A 56 1.57 5.95 -4.77
N ALA A 57 2.46 5.43 -3.91
CA ALA A 57 3.73 6.08 -3.60
C ALA A 57 4.61 6.22 -4.86
N ALA A 58 4.65 5.16 -5.67
CA ALA A 58 5.26 5.14 -6.99
C ALA A 58 4.42 5.83 -8.07
N ALA A 59 3.39 6.60 -7.76
CA ALA A 59 2.70 7.45 -8.73
C ALA A 59 2.94 8.93 -8.44
N ARG A 60 3.35 9.26 -7.21
CA ARG A 60 3.64 10.64 -6.78
C ARG A 60 4.65 11.32 -7.73
N PRO A 61 4.51 12.64 -7.94
CA PRO A 61 3.54 13.54 -7.29
C PRO A 61 2.12 13.52 -7.88
N ARG A 62 1.83 12.71 -8.92
CA ARG A 62 0.49 12.62 -9.52
C ARG A 62 -0.52 12.18 -8.47
N ARG A 63 -1.68 12.84 -8.43
CA ARG A 63 -2.83 12.40 -7.62
C ARG A 63 -3.57 11.33 -8.40
N THR A 64 -3.40 10.08 -8.01
CA THR A 64 -4.02 8.93 -8.67
C THR A 64 -4.86 8.11 -7.71
N ALA A 65 -5.79 7.35 -8.27
CA ALA A 65 -6.57 6.33 -7.58
C ALA A 65 -6.26 4.96 -8.20
N VAL A 66 -6.25 3.92 -7.37
CA VAL A 66 -6.16 2.53 -7.84
C VAL A 66 -7.54 2.08 -8.29
N THR A 67 -7.67 1.63 -9.54
CA THR A 67 -8.95 1.19 -10.12
C THR A 67 -9.12 -0.33 -10.17
N GLY A 68 -8.04 -1.07 -9.90
CA GLY A 68 -8.05 -2.53 -9.82
C GLY A 68 -6.68 -3.08 -9.47
N MET A 69 -6.60 -4.40 -9.31
CA MET A 69 -5.33 -5.13 -9.15
C MET A 69 -5.47 -6.49 -9.81
N ASN A 70 -4.47 -6.86 -10.63
CA ASN A 70 -4.32 -8.24 -11.11
C ASN A 70 -3.10 -8.85 -10.41
N SER A 71 -3.35 -9.80 -9.51
CA SER A 71 -2.37 -10.27 -8.53
C SER A 71 -2.12 -11.78 -8.64
N VAL A 72 -0.86 -12.16 -8.46
CA VAL A 72 -0.41 -13.56 -8.39
C VAL A 72 0.24 -13.77 -7.02
N PHE A 73 -0.24 -14.76 -6.28
CA PHE A 73 0.37 -15.24 -5.04
C PHE A 73 1.19 -16.48 -5.35
N VAL A 74 2.50 -16.39 -5.19
CA VAL A 74 3.45 -17.44 -5.59
C VAL A 74 3.83 -18.30 -4.39
N LYS A 75 4.12 -17.66 -3.25
CA LYS A 75 4.55 -18.30 -2.00
C LYS A 75 4.05 -17.52 -0.80
N TYR A 76 4.20 -18.12 0.37
CA TYR A 76 4.01 -17.43 1.64
C TYR A 76 5.17 -16.47 1.91
N ALA A 77 4.84 -15.30 2.47
CA ALA A 77 5.84 -14.40 3.02
C ALA A 77 6.00 -14.76 4.50
N GLU A 78 7.10 -15.42 4.83
CA GLU A 78 7.41 -15.85 6.19
C GLU A 78 7.64 -14.63 7.09
N LEU A 79 7.33 -14.73 8.37
CA LEU A 79 7.44 -13.59 9.30
C LEU A 79 8.85 -13.41 9.88
N ASP A 80 9.73 -14.39 9.70
CA ASP A 80 11.09 -14.43 10.27
C ASP A 80 12.15 -13.71 9.41
N ALA A 81 11.78 -13.27 8.20
CA ALA A 81 12.69 -12.65 7.27
C ALA A 81 12.08 -11.40 6.58
N PRO A 82 12.91 -10.40 6.23
CA PRO A 82 12.43 -9.24 5.49
C PRO A 82 11.81 -9.60 4.14
N CYS A 83 10.62 -9.08 3.88
CA CYS A 83 10.00 -9.09 2.55
C CYS A 83 10.12 -7.69 1.93
N TRP A 84 10.58 -7.61 0.68
CA TRP A 84 10.87 -6.38 -0.04
C TRP A 84 9.89 -6.17 -1.17
N LEU A 85 9.32 -4.98 -1.28
CA LEU A 85 8.48 -4.54 -2.39
C LEU A 85 9.33 -3.74 -3.37
N GLU A 86 9.22 -4.05 -4.65
CA GLU A 86 9.83 -3.30 -5.75
C GLU A 86 8.73 -2.84 -6.72
N THR A 87 8.83 -1.60 -7.19
CA THR A 87 7.88 -1.04 -8.17
C THR A 87 8.52 -0.70 -9.49
N GLU A 88 7.80 -0.94 -10.57
CA GLU A 88 8.14 -0.51 -11.92
C GLU A 88 6.93 0.21 -12.55
N ARG A 89 7.08 1.48 -12.91
CA ARG A 89 6.03 2.26 -13.59
C ARG A 89 6.01 1.91 -15.07
N SER A 90 4.82 1.82 -15.67
CA SER A 90 4.71 1.78 -17.13
C SER A 90 5.12 3.11 -17.76
N VAL A 91 5.52 3.07 -19.04
CA VAL A 91 5.92 4.26 -19.80
C VAL A 91 4.82 5.32 -19.87
N ASP A 92 3.56 4.90 -20.01
CA ASP A 92 2.38 5.77 -20.01
C ASP A 92 1.95 6.23 -18.59
N GLY A 93 2.57 5.67 -17.54
CA GLY A 93 2.23 5.91 -16.14
C GLY A 93 0.83 5.47 -15.73
N GLY A 94 0.12 4.72 -16.58
CA GLY A 94 -1.25 4.24 -16.32
C GLY A 94 -1.31 2.99 -15.44
N LYS A 95 -0.17 2.37 -15.15
CA LYS A 95 -0.07 1.23 -14.24
C LYS A 95 1.29 1.14 -13.56
N VAL A 96 1.31 0.46 -12.42
CA VAL A 96 2.54 0.11 -11.70
C VAL A 96 2.57 -1.40 -11.50
N ARG A 97 3.69 -2.04 -11.85
CA ARG A 97 3.97 -3.42 -11.44
C ARG A 97 4.63 -3.39 -10.06
N VAL A 98 4.10 -4.16 -9.12
CA VAL A 98 4.66 -4.35 -7.78
C VAL A 98 5.08 -5.80 -7.63
N VAL A 99 6.29 -6.04 -7.10
CA VAL A 99 6.80 -7.38 -6.81
C VAL A 99 7.24 -7.44 -5.35
N ALA A 100 6.75 -8.42 -4.60
CA ALA A 100 7.24 -8.77 -3.28
C ALA A 100 8.28 -9.90 -3.38
N ARG A 101 9.45 -9.70 -2.78
CA ARG A 101 10.52 -10.68 -2.72
C ARG A 101 10.99 -10.94 -1.30
N GLN A 102 11.24 -12.20 -0.99
CA GLN A 102 11.87 -12.64 0.25
C GLN A 102 12.88 -13.73 -0.10
N HIS A 103 14.09 -13.67 0.49
CA HIS A 103 15.19 -14.57 0.14
C HIS A 103 15.46 -14.65 -1.38
N ASP A 104 15.41 -13.49 -2.06
CA ASP A 104 15.56 -13.35 -3.52
C ASP A 104 14.56 -14.16 -4.37
N ARG A 105 13.46 -14.62 -3.78
CA ARG A 105 12.37 -15.33 -4.44
C ARG A 105 11.16 -14.43 -4.55
N GLU A 106 10.46 -14.47 -5.68
CA GLU A 106 9.16 -13.83 -5.83
C GLU A 106 8.13 -14.55 -4.95
N ILE A 107 7.48 -13.77 -4.10
CA ILE A 107 6.43 -14.21 -3.18
C ILE A 107 5.07 -13.83 -3.74
N PHE A 108 4.99 -12.63 -4.32
CA PHE A 108 3.77 -12.05 -4.85
C PHE A 108 4.12 -11.04 -5.95
N SER A 109 3.25 -10.91 -6.94
CA SER A 109 3.29 -9.78 -7.86
C SER A 109 1.90 -9.26 -8.19
N SER A 110 1.81 -7.97 -8.50
CA SER A 110 0.57 -7.33 -8.91
C SER A 110 0.79 -6.29 -9.98
N THR A 111 -0.09 -6.25 -10.98
CA THR A 111 -0.22 -5.09 -11.87
C THR A 111 -1.36 -4.24 -11.36
N VAL A 112 -1.06 -2.98 -11.06
CA VAL A 112 -1.98 -2.02 -10.44
C VAL A 112 -2.29 -0.88 -11.43
N PRO A 113 -3.44 -0.92 -12.13
CA PRO A 113 -3.91 0.19 -12.92
C PRO A 113 -4.22 1.43 -12.07
N LEU A 114 -3.86 2.58 -12.60
CA LEU A 114 -4.05 3.89 -11.98
C LEU A 114 -4.88 4.78 -12.90
N SER A 115 -5.80 5.54 -12.32
CA SER A 115 -6.45 6.67 -12.97
C SER A 115 -6.13 7.95 -12.20
N ASP A 116 -6.28 9.12 -12.84
CA ASP A 116 -6.19 10.37 -12.10
C ASP A 116 -7.30 10.42 -11.04
N ALA A 117 -6.95 10.86 -9.83
CA ALA A 117 -7.91 10.97 -8.74
C ALA A 117 -8.72 12.26 -8.92
N PRO A 118 -10.06 12.21 -8.74
CA PRO A 118 -10.86 13.43 -8.74
C PRO A 118 -10.37 14.38 -7.65
N VAL A 119 -10.35 15.68 -7.95
CA VAL A 119 -10.05 16.70 -6.94
C VAL A 119 -11.23 16.79 -5.99
N THR A 120 -11.16 16.15 -4.83
CA THR A 120 -12.13 16.40 -3.77
C THR A 120 -11.82 17.76 -3.15
N SER A 121 -12.58 18.80 -3.49
CA SER A 121 -12.64 20.01 -2.68
C SER A 121 -13.46 19.71 -1.43
N ALA A 122 -12.82 19.67 -0.26
CA ALA A 122 -13.54 19.62 1.01
C ALA A 122 -14.32 20.93 1.16
N THR A 123 -15.65 20.86 1.18
CA THR A 123 -16.48 21.98 1.61
C THR A 123 -16.17 22.25 3.09
N PRO A 124 -15.77 23.46 3.50
CA PRO A 124 -15.54 23.74 4.91
C PRO A 124 -16.87 23.58 5.66
N ALA A 125 -16.85 22.77 6.73
CA ALA A 125 -17.99 22.61 7.61
C ALA A 125 -18.32 23.96 8.25
N ALA A 126 -19.55 24.47 8.01
CA ALA A 126 -20.02 25.68 8.65
C ALA A 126 -20.06 25.45 10.17
N ALA A 127 -19.34 26.28 10.91
CA ALA A 127 -19.36 26.26 12.37
C ALA A 127 -20.78 26.60 12.86
N SER A 128 -21.41 25.66 13.56
CA SER A 128 -22.65 25.92 14.28
C SER A 128 -22.35 26.78 15.51
N ALA A 129 -22.96 27.96 15.59
CA ALA A 129 -22.85 28.83 16.76
C ALA A 129 -23.65 28.24 17.95
N PRO A 130 -23.13 28.29 19.19
CA PRO A 130 -23.87 27.80 20.34
C PRO A 130 -25.04 28.73 20.67
N VAL A 131 -26.21 28.14 20.88
CA VAL A 131 -27.37 28.79 21.49
C VAL A 131 -27.20 28.67 23.00
N PHE A 132 -27.08 29.79 23.72
CA PHE A 132 -27.16 29.81 25.17
C PHE A 132 -28.63 29.89 25.60
N VAL A 133 -29.03 29.02 26.53
CA VAL A 133 -30.33 29.03 27.23
C VAL A 133 -30.15 29.68 28.58
#